data_AF-A0A1C4VGZ7-F1
#
_entry.id   AF-A0A1C4VGZ7-F1
#
_cell.length_a   1.000
_cell.length_b   1.000
_cell.length_c   1.000
_cell.angle_alpha   90.00
_cell.angle_beta   90.00
_cell.angle_gamma   90.00
#
_symmetry.space_group_name_H-M   'P 1'
#
loop_
_entity.id
_entity.type
_entity.pdbx_description
1 polymer ?
#
loop_
_entity_poly.entity_id
_entity_poly.type
_entity_poly.pdbx_seq_one_letter_code
_entity_poly.pdbx_strand_id
1 'polypeptide(L)'
;MSSREGFAGWYRHRLVWVAVILLTVAAGVVFLNRAAGGEAEPADLQAQIVARMRTTLEQADPGQHNHAGHNAQQAATEEKPPVICGVRVYGYEPAAAATLADVRTVYGFHLCGIAEQKRPWDVAVKLAGPLIMDMSVEPLGIQVVEATENVRFIDRLHQMFPAKYATLAQEEALAATEMADLRRRYDAAAGL
;
A
#
# COMPACT_ATOMS: atom_id res chain seq x y z
N MET A 1 26.62 -59.75 -48.19
CA MET A 1 26.48 -58.28 -48.09
C MET A 1 25.23 -57.98 -47.28
N SER A 2 25.36 -57.61 -46.01
CA SER A 2 24.25 -57.14 -45.16
C SER A 2 24.61 -55.78 -44.57
N SER A 3 23.65 -54.88 -44.69
CA SER A 3 23.70 -53.43 -44.49
C SER A 3 24.21 -53.02 -43.09
N ARG A 4 25.29 -52.23 -43.05
CA ARG A 4 25.85 -51.63 -41.83
C ARG A 4 25.47 -50.16 -41.64
N GLU A 5 24.66 -49.58 -42.53
CA GLU A 5 24.39 -48.13 -42.56
C GLU A 5 23.17 -47.72 -41.70
N GLY A 6 22.32 -48.66 -41.27
CA GLY A 6 21.09 -48.33 -40.52
C GLY A 6 21.28 -48.00 -39.03
N PHE A 7 22.37 -48.46 -38.38
CA PHE A 7 22.54 -48.31 -36.93
C PHE A 7 23.09 -46.94 -36.51
N ALA A 8 23.93 -46.30 -37.33
CA ALA A 8 24.56 -45.03 -36.98
C ALA A 8 23.57 -43.85 -36.96
N GLY A 9 22.55 -43.87 -37.83
CA GLY A 9 21.50 -42.83 -37.89
C GLY A 9 20.55 -42.85 -36.68
N TRP A 10 20.20 -44.04 -36.19
CA TRP A 10 19.27 -44.21 -35.08
C TRP A 10 19.86 -43.75 -33.73
N TYR A 11 21.15 -44.05 -33.48
CA TYR A 11 21.86 -43.58 -32.29
C TYR A 11 22.03 -42.07 -32.27
N ARG A 12 22.34 -41.46 -33.42
CA ARG A 12 22.41 -39.99 -33.55
C ARG A 12 21.09 -39.32 -33.20
N HIS A 13 19.97 -39.88 -33.64
CA HIS A 13 18.64 -39.33 -33.34
C HIS A 13 18.27 -39.48 -31.85
N ARG A 14 18.65 -40.59 -31.20
CA ARG A 14 18.44 -40.80 -29.76
C ARG A 14 19.30 -39.87 -28.91
N LEU A 15 20.56 -39.68 -29.25
CA LEU A 15 21.45 -38.77 -28.53
C LEU A 15 21.00 -37.31 -28.65
N VAL A 16 20.48 -36.91 -29.80
CA VAL A 16 19.88 -35.58 -29.99
C VAL A 16 18.67 -35.39 -29.08
N TRP A 17 17.77 -36.38 -28.99
CA TRP A 17 16.62 -36.29 -28.08
C TRP A 17 17.01 -36.26 -26.61
N VAL A 18 18.01 -37.05 -26.21
CA VAL A 18 18.55 -37.02 -24.83
C VAL A 18 19.16 -35.64 -24.52
N ALA A 19 19.92 -35.06 -25.46
CA ALA A 19 20.49 -33.73 -25.29
C ALA A 19 19.41 -32.64 -25.17
N VAL A 20 18.34 -32.72 -25.97
CA VAL A 20 17.20 -31.79 -25.89
C VAL A 20 16.49 -31.93 -24.54
N ILE A 21 16.21 -33.15 -24.09
CA ILE A 21 15.57 -33.37 -22.78
C ILE A 21 16.45 -32.83 -21.65
N LEU A 22 17.75 -33.13 -21.67
CA LEU A 22 18.69 -32.62 -20.66
C LEU A 22 18.77 -31.09 -20.68
N LEU A 23 18.77 -30.46 -21.85
CA LEU A 23 18.74 -29.00 -21.99
C LEU A 23 17.43 -28.40 -21.45
N THR A 24 16.28 -29.01 -21.76
CA THR A 24 14.99 -28.53 -21.25
C THR A 24 14.88 -28.67 -19.73
N VAL A 25 15.39 -29.78 -19.17
CA VAL A 25 15.39 -30.00 -17.73
C VAL A 25 16.38 -29.06 -17.04
N ALA A 26 17.58 -28.87 -17.59
CA ALA A 26 18.55 -27.93 -17.04
C ALA A 26 18.05 -26.48 -17.09
N ALA A 27 17.43 -26.07 -18.20
CA ALA A 27 16.80 -24.76 -18.32
C ALA A 27 15.63 -24.59 -17.34
N GLY A 28 14.80 -25.63 -17.16
CA GLY A 28 13.72 -25.66 -16.17
C GLY A 28 14.23 -25.54 -14.73
N VAL A 29 15.31 -26.26 -14.38
CA VAL A 29 15.93 -26.18 -13.05
C VAL A 29 16.57 -24.82 -12.80
N VAL A 30 17.23 -24.22 -13.80
CA VAL A 30 17.79 -22.85 -13.70
C VAL A 30 16.68 -21.82 -13.53
N PHE A 31 15.56 -21.95 -14.25
CA PHE A 31 14.40 -21.06 -14.11
C PHE A 31 13.75 -21.19 -12.74
N LEU A 32 13.56 -22.42 -12.26
CA LEU A 32 13.01 -22.69 -10.92
C LEU A 32 13.95 -22.22 -9.80
N ASN A 33 15.27 -22.38 -9.95
CA ASN A 33 16.24 -21.83 -9.00
C ASN A 33 16.33 -20.31 -9.04
N ARG A 34 16.05 -19.65 -10.19
CA ARG A 34 15.92 -18.19 -10.25
C ARG A 34 14.63 -17.70 -9.60
N ALA A 35 13.54 -18.47 -9.73
CA ALA A 35 12.26 -18.16 -9.10
C ALA A 35 12.27 -18.45 -7.58
N ALA A 36 13.00 -19.47 -7.14
CA ALA A 36 13.11 -19.85 -5.73
C ALA A 36 14.29 -19.17 -5.01
N GLY A 37 15.33 -18.77 -5.75
CA GLY A 37 16.52 -18.07 -5.27
C GLY A 37 16.45 -16.57 -5.49
N GLY A 38 15.27 -15.98 -5.28
CA GLY A 38 15.17 -14.54 -5.14
C GLY A 38 16.00 -14.11 -3.94
N GLU A 39 17.18 -13.53 -4.18
CA GLU A 39 17.61 -12.38 -3.38
C GLU A 39 16.36 -11.53 -3.21
N ALA A 40 15.90 -11.37 -1.97
CA ALA A 40 14.69 -10.62 -1.67
C ALA A 40 14.78 -9.30 -2.41
N GLU A 41 13.92 -9.11 -3.42
CA GLU A 41 13.78 -7.83 -4.10
C GLU A 41 13.64 -6.79 -2.99
N PRO A 42 14.43 -5.68 -3.00
CA PRO A 42 14.36 -4.69 -1.94
C PRO A 42 12.89 -4.32 -1.77
N ALA A 43 12.34 -4.55 -0.58
CA ALA A 43 10.92 -4.36 -0.35
C ALA A 43 10.52 -2.97 -0.87
N ASP A 44 9.53 -2.91 -1.75
CA ASP A 44 9.10 -1.67 -2.39
C ASP A 44 8.89 -0.60 -1.30
N LEU A 45 9.77 0.40 -1.25
CA LEU A 45 9.77 1.44 -0.23
C LEU A 45 8.40 2.13 -0.20
N GLN A 46 7.77 2.29 -1.36
CA GLN A 46 6.45 2.87 -1.48
C GLN A 46 5.40 2.00 -0.76
N ALA A 47 5.41 0.69 -0.99
CA ALA A 47 4.52 -0.25 -0.30
C ALA A 47 4.77 -0.25 1.23
N GLN A 48 6.02 -0.15 1.66
CA GLN A 48 6.37 -0.05 3.09
C GLN A 48 5.82 1.23 3.72
N ILE A 49 5.95 2.38 3.05
CA ILE A 49 5.40 3.67 3.51
C ILE A 49 3.87 3.58 3.61
N VAL A 50 3.20 3.06 2.58
CA VAL A 50 1.74 2.87 2.57
C VAL A 50 1.29 2.00 3.74
N ALA A 51 1.97 0.86 3.96
CA ALA A 51 1.65 -0.05 5.05
C ALA A 51 1.86 0.62 6.42
N ARG A 52 2.97 1.35 6.61
CA ARG A 52 3.27 2.06 7.85
C ARG A 52 2.26 3.18 8.11
N MET A 53 1.98 4.02 7.11
CA MET A 53 1.01 5.11 7.21
C MET A 53 -0.38 4.59 7.57
N ARG A 54 -0.87 3.56 6.88
CA ARG A 54 -2.16 2.93 7.17
C ARG A 54 -2.22 2.38 8.59
N THR A 55 -1.23 1.57 8.98
CA THR A 55 -1.21 0.94 10.31
C THR A 55 -1.19 1.99 11.42
N THR A 56 -0.42 3.05 11.25
CA THR A 56 -0.37 4.17 12.20
C THR A 56 -1.73 4.85 12.35
N LEU A 57 -2.44 5.11 11.23
CA LEU A 57 -3.77 5.72 11.27
C LEU A 57 -4.83 4.80 11.90
N GLU A 58 -4.80 3.52 11.58
CA GLU A 58 -5.75 2.53 12.12
C GLU A 58 -5.55 2.28 13.63
N GLN A 59 -4.32 2.49 14.13
CA GLN A 59 -3.99 2.39 15.57
C GLN A 59 -4.18 3.71 16.33
N ALA A 60 -4.15 4.85 15.63
CA ALA A 60 -4.38 6.15 16.24
C ALA A 60 -5.83 6.30 16.69
N ASP A 61 -6.06 7.10 17.73
CA ASP A 61 -7.41 7.48 18.09
C ASP A 61 -8.07 8.25 16.91
N PRO A 62 -9.33 7.97 16.54
CA PRO A 62 -10.06 8.72 15.52
C PRO A 62 -9.93 10.22 15.66
N GLY A 63 -9.94 10.76 16.88
CA GLY A 63 -9.81 12.19 17.15
C GLY A 63 -8.45 12.79 16.80
N GLN A 64 -7.39 11.97 16.67
CA GLN A 64 -6.04 12.44 16.32
C GLN A 64 -5.86 12.74 14.83
N HIS A 65 -6.76 12.24 13.98
CA HIS A 65 -6.72 12.42 12.53
C HIS A 65 -8.13 12.64 11.96
N ASN A 66 -9.00 13.17 12.80
CA ASN A 66 -10.29 13.70 12.37
C ASN A 66 -10.11 15.13 11.89
N HIS A 67 -10.90 15.52 10.89
CA HIS A 67 -11.01 16.90 10.49
C HIS A 67 -12.09 17.59 11.32
N ALA A 68 -11.78 18.75 11.93
CA ALA A 68 -12.67 19.51 12.82
C ALA A 68 -14.09 19.66 12.24
N GLY A 69 -15.06 18.93 12.79
CA GLY A 69 -16.47 19.01 12.38
C GLY A 69 -17.29 17.72 12.56
N HIS A 70 -16.66 16.55 12.64
CA HIS A 70 -17.35 15.28 12.80
C HIS A 70 -16.86 14.53 14.03
N ASN A 71 -17.28 14.91 15.24
CA ASN A 71 -17.02 14.05 16.40
C ASN A 71 -17.58 12.67 16.09
N ALA A 72 -16.73 11.66 16.06
CA ALA A 72 -17.18 10.28 16.09
C ALA A 72 -17.95 10.13 17.42
N GLN A 73 -19.28 10.20 17.36
CA GLN A 73 -20.13 9.81 18.46
C GLN A 73 -19.87 8.32 18.66
N GLN A 74 -18.88 8.00 19.49
CA GLN A 74 -18.57 6.63 19.85
C GLN A 74 -19.79 6.10 20.61
N ALA A 75 -20.44 5.06 20.08
CA ALA A 75 -21.43 4.33 20.84
C ALA A 75 -20.77 3.87 22.15
N ALA A 76 -21.47 4.03 23.27
CA ALA A 76 -21.00 3.66 24.61
C ALA A 76 -21.01 2.13 24.79
N THR A 77 -20.22 1.42 23.97
CA THR A 77 -19.94 -0.01 24.11
C THR A 77 -18.52 -0.18 24.65
N GLU A 78 -18.28 -1.24 25.43
CA GLU A 78 -16.99 -1.51 26.08
C GLU A 78 -15.84 -1.74 25.08
N GLU A 79 -16.15 -2.13 23.84
CA GLU A 79 -15.16 -2.32 22.78
C GLU A 79 -15.32 -1.25 21.70
N LYS A 80 -14.21 -0.56 21.39
CA LYS A 80 -14.15 0.49 20.38
C LYS A 80 -14.17 -0.16 18.99
N PRO A 81 -15.08 0.25 18.09
CA PRO A 81 -15.10 -0.28 16.73
C PRO A 81 -13.76 -0.04 16.02
N PRO A 82 -13.28 -1.00 15.21
CA PRO A 82 -12.03 -0.83 14.47
C PRO A 82 -12.14 0.32 13.46
N VAL A 83 -11.04 1.05 13.31
CA VAL A 83 -10.88 2.06 12.25
C VAL A 83 -10.18 1.38 11.09
N ILE A 84 -10.76 1.46 9.89
CA ILE A 84 -10.16 0.91 8.67
C ILE A 84 -9.86 2.05 7.72
N CYS A 85 -8.60 2.18 7.30
CA CYS A 85 -8.11 3.29 6.50
C CYS A 85 -7.62 2.85 5.13
N GLY A 86 -8.02 3.57 4.09
CA GLY A 86 -7.33 3.61 2.81
C GLY A 86 -6.43 4.85 2.78
N VAL A 87 -5.25 4.73 2.18
CA VAL A 87 -4.28 5.81 2.09
C VAL A 87 -3.74 5.94 0.67
N ARG A 88 -3.45 7.17 0.26
CA ARG A 88 -2.74 7.51 -0.97
C ARG A 88 -1.54 8.37 -0.60
N VAL A 89 -0.35 7.97 -1.02
CA VAL A 89 0.89 8.72 -0.77
C VAL A 89 1.21 9.53 -2.02
N TYR A 90 1.37 10.84 -1.85
CA TYR A 90 1.78 11.75 -2.92
C TYR A 90 3.30 11.81 -3.06
N GLY A 91 4.00 11.66 -1.94
CA GLY A 91 5.45 11.51 -1.90
C GLY A 91 5.99 11.66 -0.49
N TYR A 92 7.31 11.61 -0.37
CA TYR A 92 8.00 11.63 0.92
C TYR A 92 9.31 12.42 0.84
N GLU A 93 9.86 12.74 2.02
CA GLU A 93 11.13 13.43 2.17
C GLU A 93 12.03 12.73 3.20
N PRO A 94 13.36 12.69 2.97
CA PRO A 94 14.06 13.18 1.76
C PRO A 94 13.73 12.31 0.54
N ALA A 95 13.64 12.92 -0.65
CA ALA A 95 13.28 12.21 -1.89
C ALA A 95 14.31 11.13 -2.29
N ALA A 96 15.53 11.21 -1.76
CA ALA A 96 16.59 10.23 -1.97
C ALA A 96 16.60 9.09 -0.93
N ALA A 97 15.63 9.04 0.00
CA ALA A 97 15.52 7.93 0.94
C ALA A 97 15.38 6.61 0.19
N ALA A 98 16.24 5.64 0.54
CA ALA A 98 16.25 4.31 -0.05
C ALA A 98 15.64 3.27 0.90
N THR A 99 15.55 3.59 2.19
CA THR A 99 14.95 2.72 3.21
C THR A 99 13.86 3.47 3.98
N LEU A 100 12.93 2.73 4.58
CA LEU A 100 11.86 3.32 5.38
C LEU A 100 12.42 4.14 6.56
N ALA A 101 13.54 3.72 7.14
CA ALA A 101 14.20 4.39 8.27
C ALA A 101 14.78 5.76 7.88
N ASP A 102 15.07 5.98 6.59
CA ASP A 102 15.58 7.25 6.09
C ASP A 102 14.45 8.26 5.81
N VAL A 103 13.21 7.80 5.70
CA VAL A 103 12.04 8.65 5.45
C VAL A 103 11.72 9.45 6.71
N ARG A 104 11.56 10.76 6.57
CA ARG A 104 11.26 11.70 7.65
C ARG A 104 9.85 12.25 7.57
N THR A 105 9.37 12.51 6.37
CA THR A 105 8.05 13.11 6.16
C THR A 105 7.34 12.39 5.03
N VAL A 106 6.06 12.10 5.21
CA VAL A 106 5.19 11.54 4.18
C VAL A 106 4.02 12.48 3.97
N TYR A 107 3.74 12.82 2.71
CA TYR A 107 2.60 13.63 2.30
C TYR A 107 1.58 12.72 1.62
N GLY A 108 0.33 12.78 2.06
CA GLY A 108 -0.68 11.89 1.52
C GLY A 108 -2.11 12.32 1.84
N PHE A 109 -3.02 11.40 1.56
CA PHE A 109 -4.44 11.50 1.85
C PHE A 109 -4.90 10.21 2.51
N HIS A 110 -5.83 10.33 3.45
CA HIS A 110 -6.49 9.18 4.06
C HIS A 110 -8.00 9.26 3.89
N LEU A 111 -8.62 8.09 3.83
CA LEU A 111 -10.05 7.92 4.02
C LEU A 111 -10.24 6.73 4.95
N CYS A 112 -10.66 7.01 6.18
CA CYS A 112 -10.90 6.03 7.21
C CYS A 112 -12.40 5.90 7.48
N GLY A 113 -12.86 4.68 7.69
CA GLY A 113 -14.22 4.38 8.16
C GLY A 113 -14.18 3.73 9.53
N ILE A 114 -15.11 4.13 10.40
CA ILE A 114 -15.34 3.44 11.68
C ILE A 114 -16.25 2.23 11.41
N ALA A 115 -15.69 1.03 11.54
CA ALA A 115 -16.34 -0.23 11.19
C ALA A 115 -17.19 -0.74 12.36
N GLU A 116 -18.30 -0.06 12.61
CA GLU A 116 -19.31 -0.54 13.55
C GLU A 116 -19.98 -1.82 13.05
N GLN A 117 -20.31 -2.71 13.98
CA GLN A 117 -20.87 -4.01 13.65
C GLN A 117 -22.14 -3.89 12.80
N LYS A 118 -22.16 -4.61 11.67
CA LYS A 118 -23.24 -4.61 10.66
C LYS A 118 -23.55 -3.23 10.05
N ARG A 119 -22.67 -2.24 10.19
CA ARG A 119 -22.86 -0.93 9.55
C ARG A 119 -22.29 -0.93 8.13
N PRO A 120 -23.10 -0.69 7.08
CA PRO A 120 -22.60 -0.58 5.72
C PRO A 120 -21.72 0.66 5.50
N TRP A 121 -20.74 0.55 4.60
CA TRP A 121 -19.81 1.62 4.24
C TRP A 121 -20.51 2.95 3.93
N ASP A 122 -21.60 2.93 3.17
CA ASP A 122 -22.26 4.15 2.69
C ASP A 122 -22.78 5.04 3.82
N VAL A 123 -23.11 4.46 4.98
CA VAL A 123 -23.58 5.16 6.19
C VAL A 123 -22.57 5.18 7.33
N ALA A 124 -21.35 4.67 7.10
CA ALA A 124 -20.26 4.72 8.06
C ALA A 124 -19.82 6.16 8.35
N VAL A 125 -19.41 6.41 9.60
CA VAL A 125 -18.65 7.62 9.95
C VAL A 125 -17.30 7.55 9.23
N LYS A 126 -16.96 8.63 8.51
CA LYS A 126 -15.76 8.72 7.70
C LYS A 126 -14.89 9.88 8.16
N LEU A 127 -13.59 9.65 8.19
CA LEU A 127 -12.55 10.63 8.48
C LEU A 127 -11.70 10.72 7.22
N ALA A 128 -11.62 11.88 6.60
CA ALA A 128 -10.96 12.00 5.31
C ALA A 128 -10.31 13.37 5.14
N GLY A 129 -9.14 13.36 4.53
CA GLY A 129 -8.47 14.57 4.11
C GLY A 129 -6.97 14.38 3.88
N PRO A 130 -6.29 15.44 3.43
CA PRO A 130 -4.85 15.43 3.28
C PRO A 130 -4.17 15.50 4.64
N LEU A 131 -3.05 14.80 4.75
CA LEU A 131 -2.25 14.77 5.97
C LEU A 131 -0.75 14.74 5.68
N ILE A 132 0.01 15.16 6.69
CA ILE A 132 1.46 15.02 6.77
C ILE A 132 1.78 14.07 7.93
N MET A 133 2.55 13.03 7.65
CA MET A 133 3.04 12.12 8.68
C MET A 133 4.51 12.40 8.93
N ASP A 134 4.84 12.71 10.18
CA ASP A 134 6.21 12.85 10.67
C ASP A 134 6.72 11.48 11.14
N MET A 135 7.61 10.92 10.32
CA MET A 135 8.25 9.62 10.52
C MET A 135 9.49 9.71 11.43
N SER A 136 9.90 10.92 11.83
CA SER A 136 11.13 11.16 12.59
C SER A 136 10.96 11.13 14.12
N VAL A 137 9.72 10.97 14.59
CA VAL A 137 9.33 10.98 16.01
C VAL A 137 8.59 9.70 16.38
N GLU A 138 8.57 9.34 17.67
CA GLU A 138 7.82 8.19 18.21
C GLU A 138 6.96 8.64 19.40
N PRO A 139 5.62 8.45 19.38
CA PRO A 139 4.83 7.93 18.26
C PRO A 139 4.88 8.84 17.04
N LEU A 140 4.67 8.27 15.85
CA LEU A 140 4.69 9.04 14.60
C LEU A 140 3.72 10.22 14.66
N GLY A 141 4.17 11.38 14.22
CA GLY A 141 3.34 12.59 14.22
C GLY A 141 2.32 12.54 13.08
N ILE A 142 1.07 12.90 13.36
CA ILE A 142 0.01 13.04 12.36
C ILE A 142 -0.43 14.51 12.35
N GLN A 143 -0.36 15.14 11.19
CA GLN A 143 -0.82 16.51 10.99
C GLN A 143 -1.86 16.53 9.87
N VAL A 144 -3.12 16.69 10.23
CA VAL A 144 -4.21 16.87 9.28
C VAL A 144 -4.23 18.30 8.74
N VAL A 145 -4.61 18.45 7.47
CA VAL A 145 -4.84 19.78 6.88
C VAL A 145 -6.29 20.17 7.11
N GLU A 146 -6.51 21.30 7.77
CA GLU A 146 -7.85 21.82 8.06
C GLU A 146 -7.92 23.32 7.77
N ALA A 147 -9.10 23.80 7.37
CA ALA A 147 -9.36 25.23 7.43
C ALA A 147 -9.29 25.71 8.88
N THR A 148 -8.80 26.93 9.08
CA THR A 148 -8.87 27.62 10.38
C THR A 148 -9.87 28.77 10.26
N GLU A 149 -10.18 29.42 11.39
CA GLU A 149 -11.03 30.62 11.41
C GLU A 149 -10.59 31.67 10.38
N ASN A 150 -9.28 31.79 10.14
CA ASN A 150 -8.69 32.85 9.31
C ASN A 150 -8.04 32.36 8.01
N VAL A 151 -7.96 31.05 7.78
CA VAL A 151 -7.26 30.48 6.63
C VAL A 151 -8.16 29.45 5.96
N ARG A 152 -8.53 29.72 4.69
CA ARG A 152 -9.29 28.78 3.88
C ARG A 152 -8.49 27.50 3.66
N PHE A 153 -9.19 26.39 3.51
CA PHE A 153 -8.57 25.07 3.32
C PHE A 153 -7.50 25.04 2.21
N ILE A 154 -7.79 25.59 1.03
CA ILE A 154 -6.84 25.64 -0.10
C ILE A 154 -5.59 26.46 0.24
N ASP A 155 -5.74 27.57 0.95
CA ASP A 155 -4.61 28.40 1.36
C ASP A 155 -3.77 27.67 2.42
N ARG A 156 -4.42 26.95 3.36
CA ARG A 156 -3.75 26.12 4.35
C ARG A 156 -2.96 24.99 3.70
N LEU A 157 -3.55 24.35 2.70
CA LEU A 157 -2.94 23.26 1.97
C LEU A 157 -1.66 23.72 1.27
N HIS A 158 -1.65 24.91 0.64
CA HIS A 158 -0.43 25.50 0.10
C HIS A 158 0.61 25.93 1.16
N GLN A 159 0.17 26.26 2.38
CA GLN A 159 1.08 26.56 3.49
C GLN A 159 1.77 25.30 4.03
N MET A 160 1.09 24.16 4.01
CA MET A 160 1.56 22.92 4.63
C MET A 160 2.25 21.96 3.66
N PHE A 161 1.80 21.90 2.40
CA PHE A 161 2.31 20.93 1.43
C PHE A 161 3.32 21.57 0.47
N PRO A 162 4.37 20.83 0.04
CA PRO A 162 5.15 21.19 -1.12
C PRO A 162 4.26 21.41 -2.34
N ALA A 163 4.54 22.44 -3.15
CA ALA A 163 3.69 22.86 -4.26
C ALA A 163 3.31 21.72 -5.22
N LYS A 164 4.25 20.80 -5.50
CA LYS A 164 4.02 19.61 -6.34
C LYS A 164 2.95 18.64 -5.82
N TYR A 165 2.75 18.58 -4.50
CA TYR A 165 1.78 17.70 -3.86
C TYR A 165 0.49 18.45 -3.52
N ALA A 166 0.56 19.76 -3.33
CA ALA A 166 -0.59 20.59 -3.03
C ALA A 166 -1.69 20.46 -4.10
N THR A 167 -1.34 20.47 -5.39
CA THR A 167 -2.33 20.27 -6.47
C THR A 167 -2.99 18.90 -6.42
N LEU A 168 -2.22 17.84 -6.14
CA LEU A 168 -2.76 16.48 -6.02
C LEU A 168 -3.68 16.34 -4.81
N ALA A 169 -3.32 16.98 -3.69
CA ALA A 169 -4.08 16.94 -2.46
C ALA A 169 -5.45 17.65 -2.56
N GLN A 170 -5.65 18.53 -3.54
CA GLN A 170 -6.96 19.14 -3.82
C GLN A 170 -7.98 18.17 -4.42
N GLU A 171 -7.53 17.04 -4.99
CA GLU A 171 -8.44 16.00 -5.51
C GLU A 171 -9.17 15.27 -4.39
N GLU A 172 -8.57 15.22 -3.18
CA GLU A 172 -9.11 14.55 -1.99
C GLU A 172 -9.63 13.13 -2.25
N ALA A 173 -8.90 12.37 -3.07
CA ALA A 173 -9.36 11.07 -3.55
C ALA A 173 -8.29 9.99 -3.47
N LEU A 174 -8.72 8.84 -2.95
CA LEU A 174 -8.06 7.56 -3.16
C LEU A 174 -8.24 7.10 -4.62
N ALA A 175 -7.24 6.39 -5.14
CA ALA A 175 -7.36 5.67 -6.40
C ALA A 175 -8.39 4.55 -6.31
N ALA A 176 -8.90 4.09 -7.47
CA ALA A 176 -9.93 3.05 -7.52
C ALA A 176 -9.52 1.75 -6.81
N THR A 177 -8.24 1.37 -6.92
CA THR A 177 -7.68 0.18 -6.25
C THR A 177 -7.62 0.34 -4.74
N GLU A 178 -7.22 1.51 -4.25
CA GLU A 178 -7.17 1.86 -2.83
C GLU A 178 -8.58 1.91 -2.23
N MET A 179 -9.55 2.48 -2.95
CA MET A 179 -10.97 2.47 -2.57
C MET A 179 -11.55 1.05 -2.51
N ALA A 180 -11.24 0.20 -3.49
CA ALA A 180 -11.72 -1.17 -3.52
C ALA A 180 -11.15 -1.99 -2.36
N ASP A 181 -9.87 -1.80 -2.04
CA ASP A 181 -9.23 -2.45 -0.89
C ASP A 181 -9.83 -1.98 0.45
N LEU A 182 -9.98 -0.67 0.61
CA LEU A 182 -10.62 -0.07 1.78
C LEU A 182 -12.03 -0.64 2.01
N ARG A 183 -12.87 -0.65 0.97
CA ARG A 183 -14.25 -1.18 1.08
C ARG A 183 -14.24 -2.64 1.53
N ARG A 184 -13.42 -3.50 0.92
CA ARG A 184 -13.34 -4.92 1.31
C ARG A 184 -12.91 -5.10 2.76
N ARG A 185 -11.87 -4.39 3.21
CA ARG A 185 -11.38 -4.49 4.60
C ARG A 185 -12.38 -3.93 5.60
N TYR A 186 -13.09 -2.86 5.23
CA TYR A 186 -14.16 -2.30 6.03
C TYR A 186 -15.30 -3.30 6.22
N ASP A 187 -15.82 -3.86 5.13
CA ASP A 187 -16.94 -4.81 5.19
C ASP A 187 -16.57 -6.03 6.03
N ALA A 188 -15.34 -6.56 5.88
CA ALA A 188 -14.84 -7.63 6.72
C ALA A 188 -14.81 -7.26 8.22
N ALA A 189 -14.35 -6.04 8.55
CA ALA A 189 -14.28 -5.55 9.93
C ALA A 189 -15.67 -5.25 10.53
N ALA A 190 -16.63 -4.82 9.70
CA ALA A 190 -18.03 -4.61 10.08
C ALA A 190 -18.84 -5.93 10.10
N GLY A 191 -18.25 -7.05 9.63
CA GLY A 191 -18.88 -8.36 9.54
C GLY A 191 -19.99 -8.43 8.49
N LEU A 192 -19.81 -7.81 7.33
CA LEU A 192 -20.73 -7.79 6.19
C LEU A 192 -20.32 -8.76 5.07
#